data_AF-A0A351L9A6-F1
#
_entry.id   AF-A0A351L9A6-F1
#
_cell.length_a   1.000
_cell.length_b   1.000
_cell.length_c   1.000
_cell.angle_alpha   90.00
_cell.angle_beta   90.00
_cell.angle_gamma   90.00
#
_symmetry.space_group_name_H-M   'P 1'
#
loop_
_entity.id
_entity.type
_entity.pdbx_description
1 polymer ?
#
loop_
_entity_poly.entity_id
_entity_poly.type
_entity_poly.pdbx_seq_one_letter_code
_entity_poly.pdbx_strand_id
1 'polypeptide(L)'
;MLQKLSTAIIFTALLSAGITGKVSAVSLTESVDAGEFLVNAGQSNSQPAGTPLTGINGNLGDGDNIDLYQIYLPSGTFTATGSSGQDTQLFLFNDSGLGVIGGNDPNSPDFNPSISTNISTAGNYYLGISLVGFNPQSASGPIFAIDPTTNGVQDPSIPGSGFSSSLNGWSTGFSPAQEGYTISVSGAQFVGGNAAAVPFDFNPTFGVTILGLWAGWKYLRNRKKS
;
A
#
# COMPACT_ATOMS: atom_id res chain seq x y z
N MET A 1 14.49 4.03 -73.12
CA MET A 1 15.25 4.25 -71.87
C MET A 1 14.68 5.52 -71.25
N LEU A 2 14.16 5.62 -70.02
CA LEU A 2 14.31 4.87 -68.77
C LEU A 2 12.91 4.72 -68.12
N GLN A 3 12.43 3.51 -67.82
CA GLN A 3 12.65 2.74 -66.57
C GLN A 3 12.11 3.41 -65.29
N LYS A 4 10.83 3.13 -65.01
CA LYS A 4 10.19 2.82 -63.71
C LYS A 4 10.74 3.54 -62.47
N LEU A 5 10.05 4.58 -62.00
CA LEU A 5 10.08 4.98 -60.60
C LEU A 5 9.12 4.06 -59.81
N SER A 6 9.68 3.06 -59.14
CA SER A 6 8.94 2.25 -58.17
C SER A 6 8.97 2.93 -56.80
N THR A 7 7.79 3.36 -56.38
CA THR A 7 7.42 3.85 -55.06
C THR A 7 7.82 2.86 -53.96
N ALA A 8 8.66 3.29 -53.01
CA ALA A 8 8.94 2.54 -51.78
C ALA A 8 8.35 3.32 -50.59
N ILE A 9 7.10 3.02 -50.25
CA ILE A 9 6.50 3.41 -48.96
C ILE A 9 6.91 2.33 -47.96
N ILE A 10 7.89 2.65 -47.11
CA ILE A 10 8.31 1.76 -46.01
C ILE A 10 7.32 1.96 -44.86
N PHE A 11 6.49 0.94 -44.64
CA PHE A 11 5.65 0.80 -43.44
C PHE A 11 6.56 0.56 -42.23
N THR A 12 6.69 1.54 -41.34
CA THR A 12 7.26 1.32 -40.02
C THR A 12 6.13 1.00 -39.06
N ALA A 13 5.78 -0.29 -38.95
CA ALA A 13 4.94 -0.77 -37.87
C ALA A 13 5.75 -0.69 -36.57
N LEU A 14 5.43 0.29 -35.71
CA LEU A 14 5.95 0.30 -34.34
C LEU A 14 5.39 -0.91 -33.60
N LEU A 15 6.26 -1.85 -33.30
CA LEU A 15 5.99 -2.99 -32.43
C LEU A 15 5.96 -2.49 -30.98
N SER A 16 4.83 -2.00 -30.50
CA SER A 16 4.61 -1.79 -29.06
C SER A 16 4.32 -3.15 -28.41
N ALA A 17 5.36 -3.96 -28.24
CA ALA A 17 5.27 -5.15 -27.39
C ALA A 17 5.08 -4.66 -25.95
N GLY A 18 3.85 -4.73 -25.46
CA GLY A 18 3.50 -4.37 -24.09
C GLY A 18 4.30 -5.22 -23.11
N ILE A 19 5.25 -4.58 -22.43
CA ILE A 19 5.94 -5.17 -21.29
C ILE A 19 4.89 -5.26 -20.18
N THR A 20 4.15 -6.37 -20.12
CA THR A 20 3.37 -6.72 -18.93
C THR A 20 4.36 -7.20 -17.89
N GLY A 21 4.96 -6.26 -17.16
CA GLY A 21 5.71 -6.59 -15.95
C GLY A 21 4.74 -7.24 -14.97
N LYS A 22 4.98 -8.49 -14.60
CA LYS A 22 4.33 -9.07 -13.43
C LYS A 22 4.83 -8.27 -12.23
N VAL A 23 3.94 -7.52 -11.60
CA VAL A 23 4.27 -6.84 -10.36
C VAL A 23 4.24 -7.89 -9.25
N SER A 24 5.38 -8.14 -8.63
CA SER A 24 5.46 -9.05 -7.49
C SER A 24 4.78 -8.43 -6.29
N ALA A 25 4.16 -9.27 -5.48
CA ALA A 25 3.59 -8.85 -4.21
C ALA A 25 4.73 -8.57 -3.21
N VAL A 26 4.59 -7.52 -2.40
CA VAL A 26 5.66 -7.01 -1.52
C VAL A 26 5.10 -6.69 -0.14
N SER A 27 5.90 -6.93 0.90
CA SER A 27 5.61 -6.45 2.26
C SER A 27 6.28 -5.10 2.51
N LEU A 28 5.56 -4.20 3.18
CA LEU A 28 6.10 -2.96 3.74
C LEU A 28 6.86 -3.29 5.02
N THR A 29 8.03 -2.68 5.21
CA THR A 29 8.72 -2.67 6.50
C THR A 29 8.81 -1.22 6.94
N GLU A 30 8.29 -0.95 8.12
CA GLU A 30 8.38 0.32 8.79
C GLU A 30 9.85 0.69 9.03
N SER A 31 10.23 1.94 8.72
CA SER A 31 11.60 2.44 8.94
C SER A 31 11.70 3.45 10.09
N VAL A 32 10.56 4.05 10.43
CA VAL A 32 10.31 5.03 11.51
C VAL A 32 8.83 4.90 11.86
N ASP A 33 8.45 5.31 13.07
CA ASP A 33 7.06 5.45 13.54
C ASP A 33 6.12 5.85 12.40
N ALA A 34 5.14 4.99 12.12
CA ALA A 34 4.14 5.19 11.08
C ALA A 34 3.13 6.27 11.48
N GLY A 35 3.15 6.73 12.72
CA GLY A 35 2.32 7.81 13.21
C GLY A 35 0.88 7.38 13.45
N GLU A 36 0.21 8.10 14.34
CA GLU A 36 -1.11 7.73 14.84
C GLU A 36 -2.29 8.50 14.19
N PHE A 37 -2.03 9.51 13.34
CA PHE A 37 -3.06 10.37 12.74
C PHE A 37 -3.03 10.32 11.20
N LEU A 38 -4.15 10.67 10.56
CA LEU A 38 -4.27 10.70 9.09
C LEU A 38 -3.18 11.56 8.42
N VAL A 39 -2.73 12.62 9.10
CA VAL A 39 -1.77 13.60 8.58
C VAL A 39 -0.32 13.12 8.64
N ASN A 40 0.00 12.18 9.53
CA ASN A 40 1.34 11.63 9.70
C ASN A 40 1.43 10.11 9.45
N ALA A 41 0.33 9.48 9.03
CA ALA A 41 0.26 8.07 8.69
C ALA A 41 1.38 7.62 7.74
N GLY A 42 1.94 6.46 8.03
CA GLY A 42 2.97 5.76 7.28
C GLY A 42 2.50 5.52 5.85
N GLN A 43 3.28 6.01 4.90
CA GLN A 43 2.90 5.97 3.49
C GLN A 43 3.38 4.67 2.84
N SER A 44 2.47 3.87 2.29
CA SER A 44 2.83 2.70 1.45
C SER A 44 3.25 3.14 0.04
N ASN A 45 4.25 4.01 -0.06
CA ASN A 45 4.70 4.61 -1.32
C ASN A 45 6.10 4.15 -1.76
N SER A 46 6.67 3.14 -1.11
CA SER A 46 8.00 2.60 -1.47
C SER A 46 8.00 1.76 -2.75
N GLN A 47 6.83 1.47 -3.32
CA GLN A 47 6.64 0.69 -4.54
C GLN A 47 5.78 1.47 -5.56
N PRO A 48 5.79 1.09 -6.86
CA PRO A 48 4.85 1.64 -7.83
C PRO A 48 3.39 1.44 -7.41
N ALA A 49 2.52 2.38 -7.78
CA ALA A 49 1.07 2.23 -7.60
C ALA A 49 0.57 0.94 -8.26
N GLY A 50 -0.36 0.25 -7.60
CA GLY A 50 -0.90 -1.02 -8.09
C GLY A 50 -0.07 -2.26 -7.73
N THR A 51 1.09 -2.08 -7.10
CA THR A 51 1.85 -3.19 -6.51
C THR A 51 1.04 -3.83 -5.39
N PRO A 52 0.78 -5.14 -5.42
CA PRO A 52 0.07 -5.81 -4.33
C PRO A 52 0.85 -5.71 -3.00
N LEU A 53 0.16 -5.26 -1.95
CA LEU A 53 0.67 -5.23 -0.59
C LEU A 53 0.26 -6.53 0.11
N THR A 54 1.23 -7.33 0.54
CA THR A 54 0.97 -8.63 1.21
C THR A 54 1.18 -8.60 2.71
N GLY A 55 1.83 -7.57 3.22
CA GLY A 55 1.95 -7.38 4.65
C GLY A 55 2.71 -6.15 5.05
N ILE A 56 2.73 -5.89 6.35
CA ILE A 56 3.39 -4.76 6.99
C ILE A 56 4.16 -5.33 8.19
N ASN A 57 5.42 -4.97 8.33
CA ASN A 57 6.21 -5.27 9.53
C ASN A 57 6.54 -3.96 10.22
N GLY A 58 6.29 -3.88 11.52
CA GLY A 58 6.53 -2.68 12.32
C GLY A 58 6.79 -2.99 13.79
N ASN A 59 6.78 -1.97 14.64
CA ASN A 59 7.08 -2.10 16.06
C ASN A 59 6.14 -1.24 16.92
N LEU A 60 5.60 -1.79 18.00
CA LEU A 60 4.83 -1.05 19.00
C LEU A 60 5.49 -1.18 20.37
N GLY A 61 5.38 -0.15 21.20
CA GLY A 61 5.82 -0.03 22.58
C GLY A 61 6.77 1.16 22.78
N ASP A 62 7.30 1.32 24.00
CA ASP A 62 8.19 2.44 24.36
C ASP A 62 7.59 3.85 24.09
N GLY A 63 6.27 3.97 24.26
CA GLY A 63 5.53 5.22 24.06
C GLY A 63 4.92 5.37 22.67
N ASP A 64 5.34 4.55 21.71
CA ASP A 64 4.67 4.35 20.43
C ASP A 64 3.65 3.21 20.60
N ASN A 65 2.35 3.48 20.47
CA ASN A 65 1.34 2.46 20.77
C ASN A 65 0.35 2.23 19.64
N ILE A 66 0.50 3.02 18.56
CA ILE A 66 -0.46 3.13 17.48
C ILE A 66 0.32 3.44 16.21
N ASP A 67 0.15 2.60 15.21
CA ASP A 67 0.62 2.85 13.86
C ASP A 67 -0.55 2.94 12.90
N LEU A 68 -0.51 3.92 12.00
CA LEU A 68 -1.50 4.11 10.96
C LEU A 68 -0.84 4.09 9.58
N TYR A 69 -1.28 3.20 8.70
CA TYR A 69 -0.74 3.07 7.35
C TYR A 69 -1.74 3.48 6.29
N GLN A 70 -1.35 4.40 5.41
CA GLN A 70 -2.15 4.67 4.22
C GLN A 70 -1.91 3.57 3.18
N ILE A 71 -2.98 2.92 2.75
CA ILE A 71 -2.99 1.85 1.75
C ILE A 71 -4.02 2.13 0.66
N TYR A 72 -3.84 1.55 -0.53
CA TYR A 72 -4.84 1.59 -1.57
C TYR A 72 -5.65 0.29 -1.56
N LEU A 73 -6.98 0.39 -1.52
CA LEU A 73 -7.87 -0.76 -1.62
C LEU A 73 -8.65 -0.67 -2.94
N PRO A 74 -8.49 -1.64 -3.85
CA PRO A 74 -9.43 -1.88 -4.94
C PRO A 74 -10.81 -2.31 -4.40
N SER A 75 -11.84 -2.25 -5.25
CA SER A 75 -13.12 -2.88 -4.93
C SER A 75 -12.95 -4.40 -4.83
N GLY A 76 -13.51 -5.02 -3.80
CA GLY A 76 -13.39 -6.46 -3.56
C GLY A 76 -13.21 -6.79 -2.08
N THR A 77 -12.80 -8.02 -1.80
CA THR A 77 -12.56 -8.46 -0.42
C THR A 77 -11.19 -8.01 0.05
N PHE A 78 -11.16 -7.35 1.20
CA PHE A 78 -9.97 -6.98 1.93
C PHE A 78 -9.91 -7.79 3.23
N THR A 79 -8.72 -8.30 3.56
CA THR A 79 -8.46 -8.96 4.84
C THR A 79 -7.14 -8.49 5.42
N ALA A 80 -7.08 -8.31 6.73
CA ALA A 80 -5.84 -8.11 7.46
C ALA A 80 -5.82 -8.94 8.74
N THR A 81 -4.67 -9.51 9.07
CA THR A 81 -4.45 -10.27 10.31
C THR A 81 -3.13 -9.85 10.93
N GLY A 82 -3.19 -9.35 12.16
CA GLY A 82 -2.04 -8.99 12.96
C GLY A 82 -1.44 -10.22 13.64
N SER A 83 -0.15 -10.16 13.90
CA SER A 83 0.55 -11.08 14.78
C SER A 83 1.67 -10.36 15.51
N SER A 84 1.63 -10.43 16.83
CA SER A 84 2.64 -9.85 17.72
C SER A 84 2.75 -10.67 19.01
N GLY A 85 3.78 -10.42 19.81
CA GLY A 85 3.89 -10.99 21.17
C GLY A 85 2.98 -10.29 22.20
N GLN A 86 2.26 -9.25 21.79
CA GLN A 86 1.43 -8.37 22.61
C GLN A 86 -0.03 -8.39 22.14
N ASP A 87 -0.93 -8.02 23.05
CA ASP A 87 -2.35 -7.84 22.75
C ASP A 87 -2.56 -6.60 21.86
N THR A 88 -3.03 -6.82 20.64
CA THR A 88 -3.15 -5.79 19.59
C THR A 88 -4.51 -5.79 18.92
N GLN A 89 -4.85 -4.65 18.34
CA GLN A 89 -6.11 -4.38 17.66
C GLN A 89 -5.86 -3.86 16.25
N LEU A 90 -6.74 -4.22 15.31
CA LEU A 90 -6.73 -3.69 13.95
C LEU A 90 -7.92 -2.77 13.72
N PHE A 91 -7.72 -1.72 12.92
CA PHE A 91 -8.76 -0.78 12.53
C PHE A 91 -8.61 -0.40 11.06
N LEU A 92 -9.71 -0.21 10.36
CA LEU A 92 -9.75 0.29 9.00
C LEU A 92 -10.60 1.54 8.96
N PHE A 93 -10.06 2.60 8.37
CA PHE A 93 -10.74 3.86 8.13
C PHE A 93 -10.75 4.16 6.63
N ASN A 94 -11.77 4.88 6.17
CA ASN A 94 -11.78 5.39 4.80
C ASN A 94 -10.84 6.60 4.64
N ASP A 95 -10.74 7.14 3.42
CA ASP A 95 -9.91 8.31 3.09
C ASP A 95 -10.19 9.55 3.94
N SER A 96 -11.41 9.66 4.47
CA SER A 96 -11.88 10.76 5.31
C SER A 96 -11.71 10.47 6.81
N GLY A 97 -11.16 9.31 7.18
CA GLY A 97 -10.91 8.90 8.56
C GLY A 97 -12.11 8.36 9.30
N LEU A 98 -13.23 8.06 8.62
CA LEU A 98 -14.39 7.43 9.23
C LEU A 98 -14.12 5.93 9.39
N GLY A 99 -14.59 5.35 10.49
CA GLY A 99 -14.47 3.91 10.74
C GLY A 99 -15.17 3.09 9.66
N VAL A 100 -14.51 2.01 9.22
CA VAL A 100 -15.05 1.01 8.29
C VAL A 100 -15.28 -0.30 9.03
N ILE A 101 -14.24 -0.81 9.67
CA ILE A 101 -14.24 -2.03 10.48
C ILE A 101 -13.03 -1.97 11.42
N GLY A 102 -12.99 -2.79 12.43
CA GLY A 102 -11.83 -3.08 13.27
C GLY A 102 -11.85 -4.55 13.69
N GLY A 103 -10.98 -4.94 14.60
CA GLY A 103 -11.01 -6.29 15.11
C GLY A 103 -10.02 -6.43 16.24
N ASN A 104 -10.47 -7.05 17.32
CA ASN A 104 -9.60 -7.51 18.39
C ASN A 104 -9.15 -8.95 18.13
N ASP A 105 -8.24 -9.44 18.94
CA ASP A 105 -7.98 -10.86 19.04
C ASP A 105 -9.25 -11.62 19.52
N PRO A 106 -9.44 -12.88 19.06
CA PRO A 106 -10.63 -13.64 19.40
C PRO A 106 -10.60 -14.24 20.81
N ASN A 107 -9.43 -14.56 21.39
CA ASN A 107 -9.24 -15.12 22.73
C ASN A 107 -7.73 -15.20 23.09
N SER A 108 -7.40 -15.01 24.37
CA SER A 108 -6.10 -15.43 24.93
C SER A 108 -5.88 -16.94 24.77
N PRO A 109 -4.67 -17.41 24.40
CA PRO A 109 -3.42 -16.65 24.29
C PRO A 109 -3.14 -16.09 22.89
N ASP A 110 -4.06 -16.23 21.94
CA ASP A 110 -3.83 -15.87 20.54
C ASP A 110 -4.13 -14.39 20.32
N PHE A 111 -3.15 -13.52 20.58
CA PHE A 111 -3.21 -12.07 20.41
C PHE A 111 -3.16 -11.58 18.95
N ASN A 112 -3.83 -12.31 18.05
CA ASN A 112 -3.80 -12.08 16.61
C ASN A 112 -5.12 -11.45 16.15
N PRO A 113 -5.24 -10.11 16.10
CA PRO A 113 -6.45 -9.45 15.60
C PRO A 113 -6.66 -9.75 14.11
N SER A 114 -7.91 -9.84 13.66
CA SER A 114 -8.23 -10.02 12.25
C SER A 114 -9.48 -9.26 11.82
N ILE A 115 -9.44 -8.71 10.61
CA ILE A 115 -10.54 -7.99 9.97
C ILE A 115 -10.78 -8.51 8.55
N SER A 116 -12.04 -8.56 8.15
CA SER A 116 -12.45 -8.94 6.79
C SER A 116 -13.68 -8.14 6.39
N THR A 117 -13.60 -7.45 5.24
CA THR A 117 -14.70 -6.66 4.72
C THR A 117 -14.69 -6.59 3.19
N ASN A 118 -15.84 -6.27 2.60
CA ASN A 118 -15.95 -6.01 1.17
C ASN A 118 -15.91 -4.51 0.91
N ILE A 119 -14.89 -4.08 0.17
CA ILE A 119 -14.69 -2.70 -0.27
C ILE A 119 -15.53 -2.45 -1.50
N SER A 120 -16.51 -1.56 -1.38
CA SER A 120 -17.40 -1.17 -2.49
C SER A 120 -16.82 -0.06 -3.36
N THR A 121 -16.02 0.82 -2.77
CA THR A 121 -15.42 1.98 -3.44
C THR A 121 -13.91 1.87 -3.38
N ALA A 122 -13.26 1.77 -4.54
CA ALA A 122 -11.82 1.75 -4.58
C ALA A 122 -11.24 3.12 -4.18
N GLY A 123 -10.16 3.14 -3.42
CA GLY A 123 -9.57 4.40 -2.95
C GLY A 123 -8.47 4.21 -1.91
N ASN A 124 -8.05 5.32 -1.33
CA ASN A 124 -7.13 5.31 -0.19
C ASN A 124 -7.90 4.99 1.08
N TYR A 125 -7.30 4.17 1.91
CA TYR A 125 -7.78 3.80 3.24
C TYR A 125 -6.63 3.90 4.22
N TYR A 126 -6.96 3.88 5.51
CA TYR A 126 -5.98 3.85 6.58
C TYR A 126 -6.17 2.57 7.39
N LEU A 127 -5.14 1.74 7.42
CA LEU A 127 -5.07 0.54 8.24
C LEU A 127 -4.29 0.86 9.51
N GLY A 128 -4.96 0.85 10.64
CA GLY A 128 -4.38 1.07 11.95
C GLY A 128 -4.11 -0.26 12.65
N ILE A 129 -3.01 -0.30 13.40
CA ILE A 129 -2.76 -1.28 14.45
C ILE A 129 -2.47 -0.52 15.75
N SER A 130 -2.97 -1.02 16.87
CA SER A 130 -2.64 -0.46 18.18
C SER A 130 -2.49 -1.54 19.23
N LEU A 131 -1.91 -1.18 20.36
CA LEU A 131 -2.01 -1.98 21.58
C LEU A 131 -3.42 -1.91 22.17
N VAL A 132 -3.81 -2.95 22.91
CA VAL A 132 -5.11 -3.01 23.58
C VAL A 132 -5.36 -1.78 24.47
N GLY A 133 -6.55 -1.20 24.34
CA GLY A 133 -6.96 -0.02 25.11
C GLY A 133 -6.63 1.32 24.47
N PHE A 134 -5.85 1.33 23.37
CA PHE A 134 -5.69 2.50 22.50
C PHE A 134 -6.75 2.46 21.40
N ASN A 135 -7.96 2.88 21.75
CA ASN A 135 -9.13 2.75 20.89
C ASN A 135 -9.41 4.03 20.09
N PRO A 136 -9.75 3.95 18.80
CA PRO A 136 -10.04 5.10 17.96
C PRO A 136 -11.14 6.02 18.51
N GLN A 137 -10.84 7.31 18.62
CA GLN A 137 -11.75 8.37 19.05
C GLN A 137 -12.00 9.37 17.92
N SER A 138 -13.22 9.89 17.89
CA SER A 138 -13.62 11.05 17.10
C SER A 138 -14.03 12.20 18.01
N ALA A 139 -14.31 13.36 17.44
CA ALA A 139 -14.88 14.49 18.17
C ALA A 139 -16.25 14.18 18.82
N SER A 140 -16.96 13.16 18.33
CA SER A 140 -18.29 12.74 18.82
C SER A 140 -18.23 11.54 19.78
N GLY A 141 -17.02 11.08 20.14
CA GLY A 141 -16.77 9.93 21.02
C GLY A 141 -16.10 8.74 20.30
N PRO A 142 -16.16 7.53 20.90
CA PRO A 142 -15.53 6.33 20.34
C PRO A 142 -16.06 6.00 18.94
N ILE A 143 -15.17 5.70 18.00
CA ILE A 143 -15.57 5.32 16.63
C ILE A 143 -16.20 3.94 16.63
N PHE A 144 -15.63 3.00 17.38
CA PHE A 144 -16.16 1.65 17.58
C PHE A 144 -16.71 1.52 18.99
N ALA A 145 -17.83 0.81 19.16
CA ALA A 145 -18.40 0.59 20.49
C ALA A 145 -17.53 -0.37 21.30
N ILE A 146 -17.40 -0.11 22.61
CA ILE A 146 -16.80 -1.06 23.54
C ILE A 146 -17.91 -2.02 23.96
N ASP A 147 -17.76 -3.33 23.69
CA ASP A 147 -18.66 -4.33 24.27
C ASP A 147 -18.10 -4.81 25.63
N PRO A 148 -18.76 -4.50 26.76
CA PRO A 148 -18.33 -4.93 28.09
C PRO A 148 -18.62 -6.40 28.37
N THR A 149 -19.40 -7.10 27.54
CA THR A 149 -19.75 -8.52 27.72
C THR A 149 -18.77 -9.49 27.07
N THR A 150 -17.86 -8.98 26.25
CA THR A 150 -16.81 -9.74 25.53
C THR A 150 -15.41 -9.56 26.15
N ASN A 151 -15.31 -9.11 27.41
CA ASN A 151 -14.03 -8.78 28.06
C ASN A 151 -13.20 -7.70 27.32
N GLY A 152 -13.84 -6.71 26.69
CA GLY A 152 -13.14 -5.57 26.10
C GLY A 152 -12.76 -5.72 24.62
N VAL A 153 -13.27 -6.75 23.94
CA VAL A 153 -13.18 -6.88 22.48
C VAL A 153 -13.92 -5.70 21.83
N GLN A 154 -13.18 -4.86 21.11
CA GLN A 154 -13.74 -3.84 20.25
C GLN A 154 -14.37 -4.51 19.03
N ASP A 155 -15.63 -4.92 19.16
CA ASP A 155 -16.41 -5.44 18.04
C ASP A 155 -16.93 -4.26 17.19
N PRO A 156 -16.39 -4.06 15.98
CA PRO A 156 -16.74 -2.97 15.09
C PRO A 156 -17.87 -3.33 14.14
N SER A 157 -18.49 -4.51 14.32
CA SER A 157 -19.87 -4.73 13.87
C SER A 157 -20.86 -3.88 14.67
N ILE A 158 -20.44 -3.30 15.80
CA ILE A 158 -21.22 -2.41 16.65
C ILE A 158 -20.62 -0.98 16.57
N PRO A 159 -21.18 -0.09 15.73
CA PRO A 159 -20.65 1.26 15.59
C PRO A 159 -20.77 2.07 16.90
N GLY A 160 -19.73 2.81 17.24
CA GLY A 160 -19.73 3.73 18.39
C GLY A 160 -20.43 5.05 18.07
N SER A 161 -20.62 5.92 19.08
CA SER A 161 -21.26 7.24 18.89
C SER A 161 -20.47 8.14 17.94
N GLY A 162 -19.17 7.89 17.80
CA GLY A 162 -18.26 8.59 16.92
C GLY A 162 -18.12 8.01 15.51
N PHE A 163 -18.82 6.92 15.17
CA PHE A 163 -18.60 6.19 13.91
C PHE A 163 -18.74 7.04 12.64
N SER A 164 -19.60 8.05 12.66
CA SER A 164 -19.84 8.96 11.54
C SER A 164 -18.90 10.18 11.51
N SER A 165 -17.93 10.25 12.41
CA SER A 165 -16.97 11.34 12.55
C SER A 165 -15.54 10.84 12.29
N SER A 166 -14.69 11.72 11.77
CA SER A 166 -13.31 11.38 11.44
C SER A 166 -12.48 11.07 12.70
N LEU A 167 -11.50 10.17 12.56
CA LEU A 167 -10.45 9.91 13.53
C LEU A 167 -9.78 11.22 13.96
N ASN A 168 -9.83 11.49 15.26
CA ASN A 168 -9.27 12.70 15.86
C ASN A 168 -8.35 12.40 17.05
N GLY A 169 -8.31 11.15 17.51
CA GLY A 169 -7.40 10.73 18.57
C GLY A 169 -7.64 9.28 18.96
N TRP A 170 -7.02 8.90 20.06
CA TRP A 170 -7.05 7.55 20.61
C TRP A 170 -7.29 7.61 22.11
N SER A 171 -7.95 6.60 22.67
CA SER A 171 -8.00 6.48 24.13
C SER A 171 -6.63 6.12 24.69
N THR A 172 -6.46 6.27 25.99
CA THR A 172 -5.23 5.90 26.68
C THR A 172 -5.26 4.44 27.09
N GLY A 173 -4.31 3.65 26.63
CA GLY A 173 -4.09 2.26 27.05
C GLY A 173 -2.86 2.08 27.93
N PHE A 174 -2.45 0.82 28.07
CA PHE A 174 -1.18 0.44 28.72
C PHE A 174 -0.09 0.31 27.65
N SER A 175 1.08 0.91 27.89
CA SER A 175 2.24 0.86 26.99
C SER A 175 3.28 -0.09 27.56
N PRO A 176 3.46 -1.29 26.97
CA PRO A 176 4.51 -2.22 27.36
C PRO A 176 5.86 -1.85 26.73
N ALA A 177 6.85 -2.72 26.90
CA ALA A 177 8.11 -2.61 26.18
C ALA A 177 7.90 -2.77 24.67
N GLN A 178 8.81 -2.21 23.88
CA GLN A 178 8.78 -2.35 22.42
C GLN A 178 8.86 -3.82 21.97
N GLU A 179 7.91 -4.24 21.14
CA GLU A 179 7.92 -5.52 20.42
C GLU A 179 7.53 -5.33 18.96
N GLY A 180 8.06 -6.21 18.11
CA GLY A 180 7.71 -6.23 16.69
C GLY A 180 6.32 -6.83 16.45
N TYR A 181 5.66 -6.36 15.39
CA TYR A 181 4.45 -6.97 14.86
C TYR A 181 4.56 -7.21 13.36
N THR A 182 3.69 -8.09 12.88
CA THR A 182 3.45 -8.28 11.45
C THR A 182 1.95 -8.20 11.18
N ILE A 183 1.58 -7.63 10.04
CA ILE A 183 0.22 -7.63 9.54
C ILE A 183 0.25 -8.35 8.21
N SER A 184 -0.43 -9.49 8.09
CA SER A 184 -0.65 -10.15 6.81
C SER A 184 -1.87 -9.54 6.14
N VAL A 185 -1.74 -9.12 4.87
CA VAL A 185 -2.78 -8.37 4.15
C VAL A 185 -3.11 -9.04 2.82
N SER A 186 -4.39 -9.01 2.44
CA SER A 186 -4.87 -9.40 1.12
C SER A 186 -5.90 -8.39 0.61
N GLY A 187 -5.92 -8.16 -0.70
CA GLY A 187 -6.83 -7.19 -1.33
C GLY A 187 -6.36 -5.72 -1.20
N ALA A 188 -5.10 -5.48 -0.84
CA ALA A 188 -4.51 -4.14 -0.77
C ALA A 188 -3.37 -3.95 -1.77
N GLN A 189 -3.07 -2.69 -2.06
CA GLN A 189 -1.97 -2.26 -2.92
C GLN A 189 -1.23 -1.08 -2.27
N PHE A 190 0.02 -0.89 -2.69
CA PHE A 190 0.76 0.33 -2.39
C PHE A 190 0.05 1.53 -3.06
N VAL A 191 -0.09 2.64 -2.32
CA VAL A 191 -0.64 3.91 -2.86
C VAL A 191 0.21 4.47 -3.99
N GLY A 192 1.46 4.01 -4.08
CA GLY A 192 2.40 4.38 -5.10
C GLY A 192 3.29 5.53 -4.64
N GLY A 193 4.58 5.37 -4.83
CA GLY A 193 5.50 6.52 -4.87
C GLY A 193 6.21 6.59 -6.20
N ASN A 194 7.07 7.59 -6.32
CA ASN A 194 8.11 7.54 -7.33
C ASN A 194 8.95 6.32 -6.99
N ALA A 195 8.73 5.20 -7.69
CA ALA A 195 9.67 4.09 -7.65
C ALA A 195 11.03 4.73 -7.87
N ALA A 196 11.94 4.57 -6.89
CA ALA A 196 13.31 5.03 -7.07
C ALA A 196 13.70 4.52 -8.45
N ALA A 197 13.98 5.44 -9.38
CA ALA A 197 14.32 5.06 -10.73
C ALA A 197 15.41 4.02 -10.55
N VAL A 198 15.09 2.75 -10.84
CA VAL A 198 16.10 1.71 -10.80
C VAL A 198 17.21 2.30 -11.65
N PRO A 199 18.42 2.51 -11.11
CA PRO A 199 19.53 2.85 -11.96
C PRO A 199 19.56 1.68 -12.92
N PHE A 200 19.08 1.91 -14.14
CA PHE A 200 19.45 1.09 -15.25
C PHE A 200 20.93 1.37 -15.36
N ASP A 201 21.72 0.63 -14.59
CA ASP A 201 23.07 0.29 -14.99
C ASP A 201 22.85 -0.42 -16.31
N PHE A 202 22.87 0.40 -17.37
CA PHE A 202 23.11 -0.06 -18.71
C PHE A 202 24.44 -0.79 -18.63
N ASN A 203 24.39 -2.09 -18.34
CA ASN A 203 25.48 -2.96 -18.67
C ASN A 203 25.61 -2.88 -20.21
N PRO A 204 26.66 -2.26 -20.75
CA PRO A 204 26.74 -1.98 -22.18
C PRO A 204 26.88 -3.26 -23.03
N THR A 205 26.93 -4.45 -22.43
CA THR A 205 27.04 -5.72 -23.17
C THR A 205 25.80 -6.07 -24.00
N PHE A 206 24.63 -5.44 -23.77
CA PHE A 206 23.43 -5.64 -24.60
C PHE A 206 23.02 -4.39 -25.41
N GLY A 207 23.97 -3.51 -25.70
CA GLY A 207 23.81 -2.35 -26.60
C GLY A 207 23.72 -2.70 -28.09
N VAL A 208 22.73 -3.51 -28.49
CA VAL A 208 22.33 -3.67 -29.89
C VAL A 208 20.86 -3.29 -29.96
N THR A 209 20.51 -2.02 -30.17
CA THR A 209 19.79 -1.64 -31.41
C THR A 209 19.66 -0.12 -31.66
N ILE A 210 20.41 0.76 -30.97
CA ILE A 210 20.38 2.22 -31.29
C ILE A 210 21.53 2.68 -32.22
N LEU A 211 22.50 1.81 -32.53
CA LEU A 211 23.53 2.10 -33.55
C LEU A 211 23.02 2.01 -35.00
N GLY A 212 21.82 1.45 -35.24
CA GLY A 212 21.24 1.35 -36.58
C GLY A 212 20.85 2.72 -37.18
N LEU A 213 20.45 3.68 -36.35
CA LEU A 213 20.02 5.01 -36.82
C LEU A 213 21.19 5.93 -37.17
N TRP A 214 22.37 5.75 -36.55
CA TRP A 214 23.54 6.58 -36.86
C TRP A 214 24.27 6.11 -38.13
N ALA A 215 24.31 4.80 -38.38
CA ALA A 215 24.90 4.25 -39.61
C ALA A 215 24.11 4.61 -40.88
N GLY A 216 22.77 4.65 -40.79
CA GLY A 216 21.90 5.06 -41.90
C GLY A 216 22.11 6.51 -42.34
N TRP A 217 22.30 7.43 -41.38
CA TRP A 217 22.51 8.85 -41.68
C TRP A 217 23.86 9.13 -42.35
N LYS A 218 24.92 8.42 -41.96
CA LYS A 218 26.25 8.55 -42.58
C LYS A 218 26.28 7.99 -44.00
N TYR A 219 25.56 6.89 -44.26
CA TYR A 219 25.42 6.32 -45.60
C TYR A 219 24.64 7.24 -46.56
N LEU A 220 23.55 7.87 -46.09
CA LEU A 220 22.75 8.79 -46.89
C LEU A 220 23.45 10.12 -47.22
N ARG A 221 24.39 10.59 -46.39
CA ARG A 221 25.15 11.83 -46.64
C ARG A 221 26.20 11.68 -47.74
N ASN A 222 26.83 10.52 -47.85
CA ASN A 222 27.91 10.30 -48.82
C ASN A 222 27.42 10.04 -50.25
N ARG A 223 26.13 9.70 -50.43
CA ARG A 223 25.54 9.45 -51.77
C ARG A 223 25.19 10.71 -52.56
N LYS A 224 25.22 11.90 -51.94
CA LYS A 224 24.93 13.18 -52.61
C LYS A 224 26.17 13.89 -53.19
N LYS A 225 27.32 13.21 -53.23
CA LYS A 225 28.58 13.77 -53.75
C LYS A 225 29.19 13.00 -54.94
N SER A 226 28.44 12.09 -55.57
CA SER A 226 28.82 11.46 -56.85
C SER A 226 27.84 11.85 -57.94
#